data_AF-A0AAX4PGI0-F1
#
_entry.id   AF-A0AAX4PGI0-F1
#
_cell.length_a   1.000
_cell.length_b   1.000
_cell.length_c   1.000
_cell.angle_alpha   90.00
_cell.angle_beta   90.00
_cell.angle_gamma   90.00
#
_symmetry.space_group_name_H-M   'P 1'
#
loop_
_entity.id
_entity.type
_entity.pdbx_description
1 polymer ?
#
loop_
_entity_poly.entity_id
_entity_poly.type
_entity_poly.pdbx_seq_one_letter_code
_entity_poly.pdbx_strand_id
1 'polypeptide(L)'
;MAFEEMDDATTFRMMAAIFATMGSALLLSSRLLTRTKRRAKRPAGVASNVSKREGERWSLGLAALWISAVVVVIVTQAYEWWGSSGYMAIGLFCALPYVSLPYLMPSAQESEIPWRERYITKANVWVAIFSFIGNYWYTHYFYRVLKAKYTFEAYRLNDVPLCLYLMTHAYFMFYHALSNWVIRLIRDTYKEDACRRVFEWATIVAMSYATAFGEALTICAFPYYSFEDRNQAYVLGSAFYGIYFLVSYPAFFALDEAKTGGKQPRGGHTMMETVCSSLASGMAVLCLLDFVRLWLGVELFAPY
;
A
#
# COMPACT_ATOMS: atom_id res chain seq x y z
N MET A 1 -5.62 19.81 -21.59
CA MET A 1 -5.61 18.84 -22.69
C MET A 1 -6.77 17.91 -22.39
N ALA A 2 -7.89 18.04 -23.11
CA ALA A 2 -9.07 17.23 -22.86
C ALA A 2 -8.76 15.80 -23.33
N PHE A 3 -8.69 14.85 -22.40
CA PHE A 3 -8.69 13.44 -22.74
C PHE A 3 -10.11 13.12 -23.23
N GLU A 4 -10.26 12.69 -24.48
CA GLU A 4 -11.54 12.17 -24.97
C GLU A 4 -11.98 10.99 -24.09
N GLU A 5 -13.26 10.95 -23.75
CA GLU A 5 -13.86 9.89 -22.95
C GLU A 5 -13.76 8.56 -23.73
N MET A 6 -12.80 7.72 -23.36
CA MET A 6 -12.61 6.40 -23.95
C MET A 6 -13.69 5.44 -23.44
N ASP A 7 -14.20 4.56 -24.30
CA ASP A 7 -15.09 3.48 -23.83
C ASP A 7 -14.31 2.53 -22.89
N ASP A 8 -15.01 1.97 -21.89
CA ASP A 8 -14.43 1.08 -20.88
C ASP A 8 -13.58 -0.06 -21.49
N ALA A 9 -14.04 -0.69 -22.57
CA ALA A 9 -13.32 -1.78 -23.24
C ALA A 9 -11.99 -1.30 -23.86
N THR A 10 -11.94 -0.06 -24.33
CA THR A 10 -10.71 0.54 -24.86
C THR A 10 -9.74 0.87 -23.72
N THR A 11 -10.23 1.39 -22.60
CA THR A 11 -9.43 1.62 -21.40
C THR A 11 -8.88 0.31 -20.83
N PHE A 12 -9.69 -0.75 -20.73
CA PHE A 12 -9.23 -2.07 -20.30
C PHE A 12 -8.15 -2.65 -21.22
N ARG A 13 -8.30 -2.53 -22.54
CA ARG A 13 -7.28 -2.98 -23.50
C ARG A 13 -5.97 -2.20 -23.35
N MET A 14 -6.04 -0.89 -23.17
CA MET A 14 -4.87 -0.03 -22.95
C MET A 14 -4.15 -0.42 -21.66
N MET A 15 -4.88 -0.59 -20.55
CA MET A 15 -4.31 -1.01 -19.27
C MET A 15 -3.68 -2.40 -19.36
N ALA A 16 -4.37 -3.37 -19.99
CA ALA A 16 -3.82 -4.70 -20.22
C ALA A 16 -2.51 -4.64 -21.02
N ALA A 17 -2.44 -3.79 -22.06
CA ALA A 17 -1.22 -3.58 -22.83
C ALA A 17 -0.09 -2.95 -22.00
N ILE A 18 -0.40 -1.98 -21.14
CA ILE A 18 0.56 -1.36 -20.22
C ILE A 18 1.13 -2.42 -19.26
N PHE A 19 0.28 -3.20 -18.59
CA PHE A 19 0.75 -4.25 -17.68
C PHE A 19 1.52 -5.36 -18.39
N ALA A 20 1.09 -5.78 -19.58
CA ALA A 20 1.81 -6.75 -20.39
C ALA A 20 3.20 -6.23 -20.78
N THR A 21 3.30 -4.94 -21.14
CA THR A 21 4.56 -4.29 -21.49
C THR A 21 5.48 -4.17 -20.28
N MET A 22 4.96 -3.69 -19.15
CA MET A 22 5.71 -3.58 -17.89
C MET A 22 6.21 -4.95 -17.43
N GLY A 23 5.35 -5.97 -17.44
CA GLY A 23 5.70 -7.34 -17.08
C GLY A 23 6.75 -7.93 -18.02
N SER A 24 6.60 -7.74 -19.34
CA SER A 24 7.57 -8.20 -20.33
C SER A 24 8.92 -7.50 -20.17
N ALA A 25 8.93 -6.19 -19.94
CA ALA A 25 10.16 -5.42 -19.70
C ALA A 25 10.89 -5.90 -18.43
N LEU A 26 10.16 -6.16 -17.35
CA LEU A 26 10.74 -6.72 -16.12
C LEU A 26 11.27 -8.15 -16.35
N LEU A 27 10.52 -9.01 -17.03
CA LEU A 27 10.97 -10.36 -17.34
C LEU A 27 12.23 -10.37 -18.21
N LEU A 28 12.28 -9.54 -19.24
CA LEU A 28 13.45 -9.43 -20.13
C LEU A 28 14.65 -8.83 -19.41
N SER A 29 14.48 -7.74 -18.66
CA SER A 29 15.56 -7.13 -17.89
C SER A 29 16.11 -8.03 -16.79
N SER A 30 15.28 -8.90 -16.20
CA SER A 30 15.74 -9.88 -15.21
C SER A 30 16.76 -10.88 -15.77
N ARG A 31 16.76 -11.13 -17.09
CA ARG A 31 17.73 -12.02 -17.75
C ARG A 31 19.13 -11.41 -17.85
N LEU A 32 19.23 -10.09 -17.72
CA LEU A 32 20.51 -9.36 -17.71
C LEU A 32 21.16 -9.35 -16.33
N LEU A 33 20.45 -9.80 -15.29
CA LEU A 33 20.92 -9.77 -13.92
C LEU A 33 21.79 -10.97 -13.58
N THR A 34 22.87 -10.72 -12.83
CA THR A 34 23.71 -11.79 -12.30
C THR A 34 23.09 -12.37 -11.04
N ARG A 35 22.89 -13.69 -10.99
CA ARG A 35 22.36 -14.37 -9.79
C ARG A 35 23.39 -14.46 -8.67
N THR A 36 22.92 -14.40 -7.43
CA THR A 36 23.74 -14.55 -6.23
C THR A 36 24.23 -16.00 -6.10
N LYS A 37 25.55 -16.20 -5.88
CA LYS A 37 26.13 -17.54 -5.64
C LYS A 37 25.85 -18.08 -4.23
N ARG A 38 25.66 -17.19 -3.26
CA ARG A 38 25.42 -17.52 -1.85
C ARG A 38 23.93 -17.69 -1.59
N ARG A 39 23.50 -18.91 -1.27
CA ARG A 39 22.12 -19.19 -0.86
C ARG A 39 21.95 -18.84 0.61
N ALA A 40 20.93 -18.04 0.93
CA ALA A 40 20.56 -17.77 2.32
C ALA A 40 20.06 -19.05 3.01
N LYS A 41 20.21 -19.15 4.34
CA LYS A 41 19.67 -20.28 5.15
C LYS A 41 18.14 -20.24 5.28
N ARG A 42 17.49 -19.22 4.74
CA ARG A 42 16.03 -19.00 4.78
C ARG A 42 15.47 -19.04 3.35
N PRO A 43 14.16 -19.33 3.16
CA PRO A 43 13.51 -19.15 1.86
C PRO A 43 13.67 -17.71 1.35
N ALA A 44 13.79 -17.55 0.04
CA ALA A 44 13.94 -16.23 -0.60
C ALA A 44 12.70 -15.36 -0.35
N GLY A 45 12.90 -14.06 -0.17
CA GLY A 45 11.81 -13.11 0.11
C GLY A 45 11.41 -13.01 1.59
N VAL A 46 11.72 -14.01 2.41
CA VAL A 46 11.31 -14.06 3.83
C VAL A 46 12.28 -13.25 4.72
N ALA A 47 11.82 -12.44 5.67
CA ALA A 47 12.73 -11.66 6.52
C ALA A 47 13.71 -12.54 7.36
N SER A 48 14.94 -12.04 7.57
CA SER A 48 15.92 -12.68 8.47
C SER A 48 15.65 -12.36 9.94
N ASN A 49 15.14 -11.15 10.21
CA ASN A 49 14.66 -10.76 11.53
C ASN A 49 13.41 -11.59 11.85
N VAL A 50 13.45 -12.33 12.97
CA VAL A 50 12.39 -13.25 13.39
C VAL A 50 11.08 -12.51 13.63
N SER A 51 11.13 -11.38 14.34
CA SER A 51 9.94 -10.57 14.64
C SER A 51 9.32 -10.00 13.36
N LYS A 52 10.16 -9.49 12.46
CA LYS A 52 9.70 -9.00 11.14
C LYS A 52 9.04 -10.10 10.33
N ARG A 53 9.65 -11.28 10.27
CA ARG A 53 9.10 -12.44 9.57
C ARG A 53 7.73 -12.84 10.11
N GLU A 54 7.56 -12.84 11.43
CA GLU A 54 6.29 -13.21 12.04
C GLU A 54 5.21 -12.15 11.80
N GLY A 55 5.54 -10.86 11.95
CA GLY A 55 4.57 -9.80 11.67
C GLY A 55 4.16 -9.73 10.19
N GLU A 56 5.07 -10.01 9.25
CA GLU A 56 4.71 -10.13 7.83
C GLU A 56 3.84 -11.35 7.55
N ARG A 57 4.10 -12.48 8.22
CA ARG A 57 3.24 -13.67 8.14
C ARG A 57 1.82 -13.37 8.64
N TRP A 58 1.70 -12.70 9.79
CA TRP A 58 0.40 -12.22 10.27
C TRP A 58 -0.24 -11.29 9.24
N SER A 59 0.54 -10.36 8.68
CA SER A 59 -0.01 -9.35 7.78
C SER A 59 -0.60 -9.96 6.50
N LEU A 60 0.09 -10.94 5.92
CA LEU A 60 -0.36 -11.68 4.74
C LEU A 60 -1.49 -12.67 5.06
N GLY A 61 -1.43 -13.35 6.22
CA GLY A 61 -2.48 -14.28 6.64
C GLY A 61 -3.81 -13.59 6.93
N LEU A 62 -3.77 -12.45 7.64
CA LEU A 62 -4.96 -11.64 7.89
C LEU A 62 -5.48 -10.98 6.61
N ALA A 63 -4.60 -10.70 5.63
CA ALA A 63 -5.01 -10.22 4.33
C ALA A 63 -5.96 -11.19 3.63
N ALA A 64 -5.62 -12.49 3.61
CA ALA A 64 -6.49 -13.50 3.02
C ALA A 64 -7.89 -13.50 3.67
N LEU A 65 -7.98 -13.30 4.98
CA LEU A 65 -9.26 -13.25 5.71
C LEU A 65 -10.12 -12.05 5.29
N TRP A 66 -9.58 -10.83 5.37
CA TRP A 66 -10.39 -9.64 5.09
C TRP A 66 -10.66 -9.48 3.58
N ILE A 67 -9.72 -9.88 2.70
CA ILE A 67 -9.96 -9.90 1.25
C ILE A 67 -11.13 -10.82 0.93
N SER A 68 -11.15 -12.02 1.51
CA SER A 68 -12.26 -12.97 1.31
C SER A 68 -13.59 -12.37 1.77
N ALA A 69 -13.61 -11.68 2.91
CA ALA A 69 -14.81 -11.00 3.40
C ALA A 69 -15.27 -9.88 2.46
N VAL A 70 -14.34 -9.04 1.97
CA VAL A 70 -14.65 -7.97 1.00
C VAL A 70 -15.19 -8.54 -0.30
N VAL A 71 -14.61 -9.63 -0.82
CA VAL A 71 -15.13 -10.32 -2.02
C VAL A 71 -16.56 -10.81 -1.78
N VAL A 72 -16.85 -11.43 -0.64
CA VAL A 72 -18.23 -11.85 -0.30
C VAL A 72 -19.18 -10.65 -0.26
N VAL A 73 -18.77 -9.55 0.38
CA VAL A 73 -19.57 -8.31 0.46
C VAL A 73 -19.86 -7.74 -0.93
N ILE A 74 -18.86 -7.73 -1.82
CA ILE A 74 -19.02 -7.25 -3.21
C ILE A 74 -19.96 -8.16 -4.00
N VAL A 75 -19.74 -9.47 -3.98
CA VAL A 75 -20.53 -10.46 -4.74
C VAL A 75 -21.99 -10.49 -4.29
N THR A 76 -22.23 -10.37 -2.98
CA THR A 76 -23.58 -10.37 -2.41
C THR A 76 -24.25 -9.00 -2.42
N GLN A 77 -23.50 -7.95 -2.76
CA GLN A 77 -23.93 -6.55 -2.64
C GLN A 77 -24.47 -6.21 -1.23
N ALA A 78 -23.91 -6.85 -0.19
CA ALA A 78 -24.39 -6.67 1.19
C ALA A 78 -24.34 -5.20 1.66
N TYR A 79 -23.43 -4.41 1.07
CA TYR A 79 -23.26 -2.99 1.35
C TYR A 79 -24.50 -2.14 1.02
N GLU A 80 -25.39 -2.59 0.14
CA GLU A 80 -26.65 -1.90 -0.19
C GLU A 80 -27.59 -1.81 1.02
N TRP A 81 -27.45 -2.73 1.97
CA TRP A 81 -28.30 -2.83 3.16
C TRP A 81 -27.68 -2.19 4.40
N TRP A 82 -26.52 -1.53 4.24
CA TRP A 82 -25.76 -0.97 5.35
C TRP A 82 -25.99 0.53 5.50
N GLY A 83 -26.30 0.96 6.72
CA GLY A 83 -26.10 2.35 7.14
C GLY A 83 -24.68 2.58 7.66
N SER A 84 -24.43 3.75 8.25
CA SER A 84 -23.11 4.16 8.77
C SER A 84 -22.42 3.09 9.65
N SER A 85 -23.19 2.40 10.49
CA SER A 85 -22.69 1.36 11.39
C SER A 85 -22.23 0.08 10.67
N GLY A 86 -22.88 -0.31 9.57
CA GLY A 86 -22.48 -1.49 8.79
C GLY A 86 -21.14 -1.27 8.10
N TYR A 87 -20.95 -0.09 7.51
CA TYR A 87 -19.66 0.33 6.95
C TYR A 87 -18.56 0.41 8.02
N MET A 88 -18.88 0.92 9.21
CA MET A 88 -17.92 0.93 10.32
C MET A 88 -17.55 -0.50 10.75
N ALA A 89 -18.52 -1.41 10.82
CA ALA A 89 -18.31 -2.80 11.23
C ALA A 89 -17.36 -3.54 10.27
N ILE A 90 -17.52 -3.39 8.95
CA ILE A 90 -16.58 -3.99 7.99
C ILE A 90 -15.18 -3.39 8.14
N GLY A 91 -15.06 -2.07 8.32
CA GLY A 91 -13.77 -1.42 8.54
C GLY A 91 -13.05 -1.96 9.79
N LEU A 92 -13.78 -2.09 10.91
CA LEU A 92 -13.28 -2.68 12.14
C LEU A 92 -12.89 -4.16 11.95
N PHE A 93 -13.71 -4.94 11.25
CA PHE A 93 -13.40 -6.33 10.93
C PHE A 93 -12.09 -6.46 10.14
N CYS A 94 -11.84 -5.57 9.19
CA CYS A 94 -10.60 -5.57 8.41
C CYS A 94 -9.38 -5.15 9.27
N ALA A 95 -9.51 -4.14 10.11
CA ALA A 95 -8.38 -3.52 10.82
C ALA A 95 -8.05 -4.16 12.17
N LEU A 96 -9.06 -4.44 13.01
CA LEU A 96 -8.88 -4.92 14.38
C LEU A 96 -8.04 -6.20 14.50
N PRO A 97 -8.14 -7.19 13.60
CA PRO A 97 -7.31 -8.38 13.67
C PRO A 97 -5.81 -8.08 13.66
N TYR A 98 -5.36 -7.05 12.94
CA TYR A 98 -3.93 -6.67 12.87
C TYR A 98 -3.37 -6.13 14.19
N VAL A 99 -4.22 -5.51 15.02
CA VAL A 99 -3.84 -4.91 16.30
C VAL A 99 -4.16 -5.77 17.51
N SER A 100 -4.86 -6.89 17.33
CA SER A 100 -5.29 -7.78 18.43
C SER A 100 -4.70 -9.18 18.33
N LEU A 101 -4.90 -9.89 17.22
CA LEU A 101 -4.52 -11.31 17.10
C LEU A 101 -3.02 -11.58 17.29
N PRO A 102 -2.08 -10.76 16.77
CA PRO A 102 -0.65 -10.97 17.04
C PRO A 102 -0.24 -10.86 18.51
N TYR A 103 -1.07 -10.22 19.35
CA TYR A 103 -0.82 -10.09 20.80
C TYR A 103 -1.58 -11.12 21.62
N LEU A 104 -2.75 -11.56 21.14
CA LEU A 104 -3.54 -12.62 21.77
C LEU A 104 -2.94 -14.01 21.49
N MET A 105 -2.27 -14.18 20.35
CA MET A 105 -1.69 -15.44 19.89
C MET A 105 -0.22 -15.28 19.45
N PRO A 106 0.69 -14.75 20.30
CA PRO A 106 2.09 -14.62 19.94
C PRO A 106 2.76 -15.99 19.84
N SER A 107 3.74 -16.14 18.94
CA SER A 107 4.61 -17.31 19.01
C SER A 107 5.44 -17.31 20.31
N ALA A 108 6.05 -18.45 20.63
CA ALA A 108 7.00 -18.55 21.74
C ALA A 108 8.13 -17.51 21.62
N GLN A 109 8.61 -17.24 20.40
CA GLN A 109 9.70 -16.31 20.14
C GLN A 109 9.24 -14.85 20.31
N GLU A 110 8.05 -14.49 19.84
CA GLU A 110 7.49 -13.13 20.04
C GLU A 110 7.12 -12.88 21.50
N SER A 111 6.73 -13.92 22.25
CA SER A 111 6.37 -13.82 23.66
C SER A 111 7.54 -13.36 24.54
N GLU A 112 8.78 -13.64 24.13
CA GLU A 112 10.01 -13.19 24.79
C GLU A 112 10.36 -11.72 24.49
N ILE A 113 9.76 -11.12 23.45
CA ILE A 113 10.03 -9.75 23.02
C ILE A 113 8.98 -8.82 23.64
N PRO A 114 9.40 -7.74 24.35
CA PRO A 114 8.48 -6.72 24.83
C PRO A 114 7.58 -6.21 23.71
N TRP A 115 6.28 -6.10 23.94
CA TRP A 115 5.31 -5.81 22.87
C TRP A 115 5.66 -4.53 22.08
N ARG A 116 6.25 -3.51 22.72
CA ARG A 116 6.65 -2.25 22.05
C ARG A 116 7.81 -2.42 21.07
N GLU A 117 8.62 -3.47 21.23
CA GLU A 117 9.80 -3.76 20.39
C GLU A 117 9.49 -4.71 19.25
N ARG A 118 8.35 -5.41 19.30
CA ARG A 118 7.88 -6.28 18.23
C ARG A 118 7.69 -5.52 16.93
N TYR A 119 8.08 -6.12 15.82
CA TYR A 119 7.91 -5.53 14.50
C TYR A 119 6.44 -5.22 14.21
N ILE A 120 5.52 -6.13 14.56
CA ILE A 120 4.10 -5.95 14.25
C ILE A 120 3.52 -4.68 14.91
N THR A 121 4.01 -4.32 16.09
CA THR A 121 3.63 -3.08 16.78
C THR A 121 4.10 -1.86 16.00
N LYS A 122 5.38 -1.86 15.62
CA LYS A 122 5.97 -0.76 14.84
C LYS A 122 5.33 -0.64 13.45
N ALA A 123 5.05 -1.76 12.80
CA ALA A 123 4.33 -1.80 11.52
C ALA A 123 2.94 -1.17 11.64
N ASN A 124 2.16 -1.55 12.65
CA ASN A 124 0.85 -0.95 12.91
C ASN A 124 0.96 0.55 13.21
N VAL A 125 1.93 0.99 14.01
CA VAL A 125 2.12 2.43 14.29
C VAL A 125 2.50 3.20 13.02
N TRP A 126 3.43 2.67 12.25
CA TRP A 126 3.87 3.28 10.99
C TRP A 126 2.69 3.44 10.02
N VAL A 127 1.92 2.35 9.83
CA VAL A 127 0.76 2.34 8.94
C VAL A 127 -0.35 3.23 9.48
N ALA A 128 -0.62 3.25 10.78
CA ALA A 128 -1.66 4.11 11.36
C ALA A 128 -1.35 5.60 11.13
N ILE A 129 -0.09 6.02 11.30
CA ILE A 129 0.33 7.41 11.02
C ILE A 129 0.20 7.70 9.53
N PHE A 130 0.79 6.85 8.69
CA PHE A 130 0.82 7.08 7.24
C PHE A 130 -0.58 7.03 6.61
N SER A 131 -1.43 6.09 7.03
CA SER A 131 -2.81 5.96 6.57
C SER A 131 -3.69 7.11 7.06
N PHE A 132 -3.49 7.58 8.30
CA PHE A 132 -4.18 8.76 8.81
C PHE A 132 -3.83 9.98 7.96
N ILE A 133 -2.54 10.20 7.66
CA ILE A 133 -2.14 11.34 6.84
C ILE A 133 -2.75 11.23 5.43
N GLY A 134 -2.68 10.05 4.84
CA GLY A 134 -3.28 9.75 3.54
C GLY A 134 -4.77 10.05 3.48
N ASN A 135 -5.53 9.56 4.46
CA ASN A 135 -6.97 9.76 4.49
C ASN A 135 -7.33 11.21 4.82
N TYR A 136 -6.65 11.84 5.77
CA TYR A 136 -7.02 13.15 6.27
C TYR A 136 -6.61 14.30 5.34
N TRP A 137 -5.41 14.27 4.75
CA TRP A 137 -4.92 15.33 3.86
C TRP A 137 -4.98 14.93 2.39
N TYR A 138 -4.43 13.77 2.02
CA TYR A 138 -4.20 13.47 0.61
C TYR A 138 -5.49 13.13 -0.14
N THR A 139 -6.50 12.56 0.52
CA THR A 139 -7.83 12.34 -0.09
C THR A 139 -8.40 13.60 -0.72
N HIS A 140 -8.15 14.77 -0.14
CA HIS A 140 -8.61 16.04 -0.72
C HIS A 140 -7.90 16.39 -2.02
N TYR A 141 -6.65 15.95 -2.22
CA TYR A 141 -6.03 16.04 -3.53
C TYR A 141 -6.76 15.17 -4.56
N PHE A 142 -7.20 13.96 -4.19
CA PHE A 142 -8.03 13.12 -5.08
C PHE A 142 -9.36 13.78 -5.41
N TYR A 143 -10.05 14.34 -4.41
CA TYR A 143 -11.31 15.06 -4.65
C TYR A 143 -11.13 16.23 -5.62
N ARG A 144 -9.98 16.91 -5.58
CA ARG A 144 -9.69 18.04 -6.47
C ARG A 144 -9.20 17.63 -7.84
N VAL A 145 -8.27 16.68 -7.91
CA VAL A 145 -7.63 16.23 -9.16
C VAL A 145 -8.57 15.34 -9.97
N LEU A 146 -9.29 14.43 -9.31
CA LEU A 146 -10.19 13.47 -9.96
C LEU A 146 -11.66 13.86 -9.90
N LYS A 147 -11.99 14.97 -9.23
CA LYS A 147 -13.38 15.43 -9.06
C LYS A 147 -14.27 14.33 -8.46
N ALA A 148 -13.69 13.59 -7.51
CA ALA A 148 -14.31 12.42 -6.91
C ALA A 148 -14.88 12.72 -5.53
N LYS A 149 -15.91 11.99 -5.10
CA LYS A 149 -16.43 12.05 -3.72
C LYS A 149 -17.15 10.76 -3.31
N TYR A 150 -17.07 10.43 -2.03
CA TYR A 150 -17.86 9.35 -1.43
C TYR A 150 -19.30 9.80 -1.17
N THR A 151 -20.28 9.06 -1.68
CA THR A 151 -21.71 9.42 -1.59
C THR A 151 -22.51 8.56 -0.61
N PHE A 152 -21.95 7.46 -0.11
CA PHE A 152 -22.63 6.61 0.88
C PHE A 152 -22.70 7.23 2.28
N GLU A 153 -23.66 6.77 3.06
CA GLU A 153 -23.84 7.16 4.45
C GLU A 153 -22.72 6.60 5.33
N ALA A 154 -22.03 7.48 6.06
CA ALA A 154 -20.96 7.08 6.95
C ALA A 154 -20.73 8.09 8.06
N TYR A 155 -20.16 7.64 9.17
CA TYR A 155 -19.44 8.52 10.08
C TYR A 155 -18.22 9.10 9.35
N ARG A 156 -18.05 10.42 9.39
CA ARG A 156 -17.03 11.12 8.59
C ARG A 156 -16.08 11.92 9.46
N LEU A 157 -14.84 12.04 8.99
CA LEU A 157 -13.82 12.94 9.50
C LEU A 157 -13.19 13.66 8.31
N ASN A 158 -13.30 14.99 8.29
CA ASN A 158 -12.84 15.84 7.19
C ASN A 158 -13.39 15.37 5.83
N ASP A 159 -14.71 15.13 5.77
CA ASP A 159 -15.46 14.59 4.63
C ASP A 159 -15.05 13.22 4.10
N VAL A 160 -14.14 12.53 4.79
CA VAL A 160 -13.75 11.15 4.47
C VAL A 160 -14.46 10.17 5.42
N PRO A 161 -15.15 9.15 4.90
CA PRO A 161 -15.74 8.08 5.70
C PRO A 161 -14.71 7.41 6.63
N LEU A 162 -15.01 7.35 7.93
CA LEU A 162 -14.12 6.77 8.95
C LEU A 162 -13.82 5.28 8.71
N CYS A 163 -14.75 4.54 8.12
CA CYS A 163 -14.52 3.15 7.74
C CYS A 163 -13.33 3.00 6.77
N LEU A 164 -13.07 4.01 5.93
CA LEU A 164 -11.96 3.96 4.98
C LEU A 164 -10.60 4.17 5.64
N TYR A 165 -10.52 4.90 6.76
CA TYR A 165 -9.29 4.96 7.56
C TYR A 165 -8.91 3.56 8.06
N LEU A 166 -9.92 2.80 8.52
CA LEU A 166 -9.73 1.43 9.01
C LEU A 166 -9.41 0.46 7.85
N MET A 167 -10.15 0.53 6.75
CA MET A 167 -9.87 -0.30 5.58
C MET A 167 -8.48 -0.01 5.02
N THR A 168 -8.10 1.26 4.89
CA THR A 168 -6.75 1.67 4.43
C THR A 168 -5.67 1.04 5.30
N HIS A 169 -5.87 0.97 6.62
CA HIS A 169 -4.93 0.28 7.51
C HIS A 169 -4.71 -1.18 7.10
N ALA A 170 -5.80 -1.93 6.86
CA ALA A 170 -5.73 -3.33 6.44
C ALA A 170 -5.06 -3.49 5.05
N TYR A 171 -5.43 -2.65 4.09
CA TYR A 171 -4.82 -2.61 2.76
C TYR A 171 -3.32 -2.31 2.83
N PHE A 172 -2.92 -1.29 3.60
CA PHE A 172 -1.52 -0.90 3.70
C PHE A 172 -0.70 -1.96 4.43
N MET A 173 -1.22 -2.59 5.48
CA MET A 173 -0.53 -3.73 6.11
C MET A 173 -0.28 -4.86 5.10
N PHE A 174 -1.23 -5.16 4.22
CA PHE A 174 -1.09 -6.15 3.17
C PHE A 174 -0.07 -5.74 2.10
N TYR A 175 -0.23 -4.56 1.48
CA TYR A 175 0.60 -4.13 0.36
C TYR A 175 2.07 -4.01 0.73
N HIS A 176 2.35 -3.45 1.90
CA HIS A 176 3.73 -3.26 2.32
C HIS A 176 4.38 -4.59 2.73
N ALA A 177 3.64 -5.53 3.31
CA ALA A 177 4.15 -6.87 3.57
C ALA A 177 4.44 -7.64 2.27
N LEU A 178 3.55 -7.53 1.27
CA LEU A 178 3.75 -8.12 -0.05
C LEU A 178 4.93 -7.46 -0.77
N SER A 179 5.04 -6.13 -0.71
CA SER A 179 6.15 -5.43 -1.36
C SER A 179 7.49 -5.76 -0.73
N ASN A 180 7.51 -5.91 0.59
CA ASN A 180 8.70 -6.31 1.30
C ASN A 180 9.21 -7.68 0.83
N TRP A 181 8.29 -8.63 0.62
CA TRP A 181 8.62 -9.95 0.09
C TRP A 181 9.23 -9.86 -1.30
N VAL A 182 8.67 -9.06 -2.22
CA VAL A 182 9.20 -8.89 -3.58
C VAL A 182 10.58 -8.20 -3.58
N ILE A 183 10.74 -7.11 -2.83
CA ILE A 183 12.03 -6.40 -2.73
C ILE A 183 13.10 -7.35 -2.19
N ARG A 184 12.80 -8.12 -1.14
CA ARG A 184 13.73 -9.13 -0.62
C ARG A 184 14.00 -10.24 -1.62
N LEU A 185 13.00 -10.69 -2.37
CA LEU A 185 13.18 -11.73 -3.39
C LEU A 185 14.21 -11.30 -4.45
N ILE A 186 14.15 -10.04 -4.89
CA ILE A 186 15.13 -9.46 -5.81
C ILE A 186 16.53 -9.45 -5.17
N ARG A 187 16.64 -8.93 -3.94
CA ARG A 187 17.91 -8.81 -3.22
C ARG A 187 18.56 -10.16 -2.87
N ASP A 188 17.75 -11.19 -2.60
CA ASP A 188 18.20 -12.54 -2.34
C ASP A 188 18.64 -13.26 -3.64
N THR A 189 17.95 -12.98 -4.76
CA THR A 189 18.15 -13.68 -6.04
C THR A 189 19.34 -13.13 -6.83
N TYR A 190 19.53 -11.81 -6.83
CA TYR A 190 20.50 -11.12 -7.69
C TYR A 190 21.64 -10.48 -6.92
N LYS A 191 22.83 -10.50 -7.52
CA LYS A 191 24.05 -9.91 -6.99
C LYS A 191 23.86 -8.40 -6.79
N GLU A 192 24.49 -7.88 -5.75
CA GLU A 192 24.54 -6.44 -5.51
C GLU A 192 25.39 -5.72 -6.55
N ASP A 193 24.72 -5.14 -7.55
CA ASP A 193 25.30 -4.28 -8.57
C ASP A 193 24.31 -3.19 -9.01
N ALA A 194 24.74 -2.31 -9.91
CA ALA A 194 23.91 -1.22 -10.43
C ALA A 194 22.68 -1.74 -11.20
N CYS A 195 22.81 -2.86 -11.92
CA CYS A 195 21.72 -3.44 -12.69
C CYS A 195 20.61 -3.95 -11.76
N ARG A 196 20.96 -4.62 -10.66
CA ARG A 196 19.99 -5.00 -9.62
C ARG A 196 19.28 -3.78 -9.05
N ARG A 197 20.01 -2.70 -8.76
CA ARG A 197 19.39 -1.47 -8.22
C ARG A 197 18.38 -0.86 -9.17
N VAL A 198 18.72 -0.76 -10.46
CA VAL A 198 17.79 -0.27 -11.49
C VAL A 198 16.57 -1.18 -11.60
N PHE A 199 16.78 -2.50 -11.61
CA PHE A 199 15.70 -3.47 -11.67
C PHE A 199 14.78 -3.44 -10.44
N GLU A 200 15.35 -3.30 -9.25
CA GLU A 200 14.61 -3.18 -8.00
C GLU A 200 13.70 -1.95 -8.03
N TRP A 201 14.23 -0.78 -8.40
CA TRP A 201 13.44 0.45 -8.54
C TRP A 201 12.38 0.35 -9.64
N ALA A 202 12.71 -0.23 -10.79
CA ALA A 202 11.74 -0.46 -11.86
C ALA A 202 10.59 -1.38 -11.38
N THR A 203 10.91 -2.39 -10.57
CA THR A 203 9.91 -3.27 -9.97
C THR A 203 9.06 -2.54 -8.93
N ILE A 204 9.66 -1.70 -8.07
CA ILE A 204 8.94 -0.87 -7.11
C ILE A 204 7.96 0.05 -7.84
N VAL A 205 8.41 0.79 -8.86
CA VAL A 205 7.54 1.67 -9.68
C VAL A 205 6.39 0.87 -10.28
N ALA A 206 6.69 -0.31 -10.85
CA ALA A 206 5.67 -1.15 -11.47
C ALA A 206 4.63 -1.65 -10.46
N MET A 207 5.07 -2.08 -9.28
CA MET A 207 4.17 -2.52 -8.22
C MET A 207 3.34 -1.37 -7.65
N SER A 208 3.95 -0.20 -7.44
CA SER A 208 3.25 0.99 -6.95
C SER A 208 2.11 1.38 -7.89
N TYR A 209 2.35 1.38 -9.20
CA TYR A 209 1.32 1.63 -10.20
C TYR A 209 0.26 0.52 -10.23
N ALA A 210 0.67 -0.76 -10.21
CA ALA A 210 -0.25 -1.89 -10.23
C ALA A 210 -1.18 -1.93 -9.02
N THR A 211 -0.67 -1.65 -7.82
CA THR A 211 -1.47 -1.56 -6.60
C THR A 211 -2.44 -0.41 -6.68
N ALA A 212 -1.98 0.78 -7.08
CA ALA A 212 -2.85 1.94 -7.22
C ALA A 212 -3.97 1.72 -8.25
N PHE A 213 -3.65 1.09 -9.38
CA PHE A 213 -4.62 0.73 -10.40
C PHE A 213 -5.63 -0.33 -9.90
N GLY A 214 -5.15 -1.35 -9.16
CA GLY A 214 -6.02 -2.34 -8.53
C GLY A 214 -7.05 -1.70 -7.61
N GLU A 215 -6.63 -0.73 -6.78
CA GLU A 215 -7.58 0.03 -5.95
C GLU A 215 -8.53 0.88 -6.79
N ALA A 216 -8.02 1.60 -7.79
CA ALA A 216 -8.85 2.41 -8.68
C ALA A 216 -9.94 1.56 -9.36
N LEU A 217 -9.62 0.34 -9.80
CA LEU A 217 -10.61 -0.62 -10.33
C LEU A 217 -11.71 -0.94 -9.31
N THR A 218 -11.33 -1.29 -8.08
CA THR A 218 -12.33 -1.63 -7.04
C THR A 218 -13.19 -0.45 -6.64
N ILE A 219 -12.61 0.75 -6.60
CA ILE A 219 -13.29 2.00 -6.26
C ILE A 219 -14.24 2.43 -7.39
N CYS A 220 -13.82 2.37 -8.64
CA CYS A 220 -14.66 2.70 -9.79
C CYS A 220 -15.80 1.71 -10.00
N ALA A 221 -15.62 0.46 -9.55
CA ALA A 221 -16.69 -0.54 -9.53
C ALA A 221 -17.71 -0.32 -8.40
N PHE A 222 -17.38 0.47 -7.38
CA PHE A 222 -18.26 0.74 -6.26
C PHE A 222 -19.24 1.89 -6.60
N PRO A 223 -20.57 1.66 -6.58
CA PRO A 223 -21.55 2.63 -7.08
C PRO A 223 -21.62 3.93 -6.27
N TYR A 224 -21.09 3.93 -5.05
CA TYR A 224 -21.14 5.07 -4.13
C TYR A 224 -19.87 5.92 -4.11
N TYR A 225 -19.10 5.87 -5.20
CA TYR A 225 -18.01 6.79 -5.44
C TYR A 225 -18.19 7.45 -6.81
N SER A 226 -18.55 8.74 -6.81
CA SER A 226 -18.83 9.46 -8.04
C SER A 226 -17.55 10.03 -8.63
N PHE A 227 -17.39 9.91 -9.94
CA PHE A 227 -16.32 10.55 -10.72
C PHE A 227 -16.93 11.43 -11.81
N GLU A 228 -16.25 12.52 -12.16
CA GLU A 228 -16.58 13.31 -13.35
C GLU A 228 -16.11 12.60 -14.63
N ASP A 229 -14.90 12.02 -14.61
CA ASP A 229 -14.33 11.23 -15.71
C ASP A 229 -13.67 9.96 -15.16
N ARG A 230 -14.27 8.80 -15.46
CA ARG A 230 -13.78 7.48 -15.02
C ARG A 230 -12.45 7.10 -15.67
N ASN A 231 -12.19 7.55 -16.90
CA ASN A 231 -10.94 7.25 -17.60
C ASN A 231 -9.77 7.99 -16.98
N GLN A 232 -9.98 9.24 -16.57
CA GLN A 232 -8.99 9.99 -15.79
C GLN A 232 -8.70 9.33 -14.44
N ALA A 233 -9.71 8.75 -13.78
CA ALA A 233 -9.51 8.00 -12.54
C ALA A 233 -8.57 6.80 -12.74
N TYR A 234 -8.72 6.05 -13.84
CA TYR A 234 -7.87 4.89 -14.12
C TYR A 234 -6.43 5.25 -14.46
N VAL A 235 -6.20 6.30 -15.25
CA VAL A 235 -4.84 6.63 -15.72
C VAL A 235 -4.14 7.60 -14.78
N LEU A 236 -4.73 8.78 -14.60
CA LEU A 236 -4.16 9.85 -13.78
C LEU A 236 -4.31 9.53 -12.30
N GLY A 237 -5.47 9.00 -11.89
CA GLY A 237 -5.72 8.62 -10.49
C GLY A 237 -4.76 7.53 -10.01
N SER A 238 -4.54 6.49 -10.81
CA SER A 238 -3.58 5.42 -10.48
C SER A 238 -2.13 5.91 -10.45
N ALA A 239 -1.75 6.81 -11.36
CA ALA A 239 -0.41 7.41 -11.34
C ALA A 239 -0.22 8.31 -10.11
N PHE A 240 -1.22 9.13 -9.79
CA PHE A 240 -1.22 10.04 -8.65
C PHE A 240 -1.22 9.28 -7.32
N TYR A 241 -2.03 8.22 -7.20
CA TYR A 241 -2.05 7.36 -6.03
C TYR A 241 -0.81 6.47 -5.91
N GLY A 242 -0.23 6.04 -7.03
CA GLY A 242 1.03 5.28 -7.07
C GLY A 242 2.18 6.00 -6.37
N ILE A 243 2.15 7.33 -6.25
CA ILE A 243 3.13 8.14 -5.50
C ILE A 243 3.21 7.71 -4.03
N TYR A 244 2.09 7.33 -3.42
CA TYR A 244 2.06 6.84 -2.05
C TYR A 244 3.04 5.67 -1.90
N PHE A 245 2.84 4.67 -2.76
CA PHE A 245 3.56 3.41 -2.73
C PHE A 245 5.00 3.55 -3.21
N LEU A 246 5.26 4.47 -4.14
CA LEU A 246 6.62 4.74 -4.62
C LEU A 246 7.53 5.19 -3.47
N VAL A 247 6.99 5.99 -2.54
CA VAL A 247 7.70 6.45 -1.34
C VAL A 247 7.60 5.41 -0.22
N SER A 248 6.41 4.89 0.03
CA SER A 248 6.13 4.09 1.23
C SER A 248 6.72 2.69 1.17
N TYR A 249 6.80 2.04 0.01
CA TYR A 249 7.40 0.71 -0.12
C TYR A 249 8.86 0.65 0.34
N PRO A 250 9.79 1.48 -0.19
CA PRO A 250 11.16 1.45 0.29
C PRO A 250 11.30 1.93 1.74
N ALA A 251 10.49 2.89 2.18
CA ALA A 251 10.52 3.40 3.55
C ALA A 251 10.07 2.35 4.58
N PHE A 252 8.93 1.71 4.34
CA PHE A 252 8.43 0.64 5.19
C PHE A 252 9.30 -0.63 5.10
N PHE A 253 9.88 -0.91 3.93
CA PHE A 253 10.84 -1.98 3.78
C PHE A 253 12.02 -1.83 4.72
N ALA A 254 12.52 -0.61 4.94
CA ALA A 254 13.63 -0.37 5.84
C ALA A 254 13.32 -0.73 7.31
N LEU A 255 12.05 -0.65 7.73
CA LEU A 255 11.62 -0.90 9.11
C LEU A 255 12.06 -2.29 9.58
N ASP A 256 12.94 -2.34 10.58
CA ASP A 256 13.49 -3.57 11.18
C ASP A 256 14.15 -4.56 10.19
N GLU A 257 14.52 -4.10 9.00
CA GLU A 257 15.25 -4.93 8.05
C GLU A 257 16.71 -5.06 8.47
N ALA A 258 17.27 -6.27 8.38
CA ALA A 258 18.66 -6.48 8.74
C ALA A 258 19.60 -5.83 7.70
N LYS A 259 20.56 -5.02 8.15
CA LYS A 259 21.60 -4.48 7.27
C LYS A 259 22.47 -5.61 6.73
N THR A 260 22.69 -5.66 5.41
CA THR A 260 23.50 -6.69 4.75
C THR A 260 24.91 -6.72 5.36
N GLY A 261 25.28 -7.86 5.97
CA GLY A 261 26.63 -8.07 6.53
C GLY A 261 26.88 -7.52 7.94
N GLY A 262 25.92 -6.83 8.56
CA GLY A 262 26.02 -6.36 9.95
C GLY A 262 25.22 -7.24 10.91
N LYS A 263 25.73 -7.46 12.13
CA LYS A 263 24.86 -7.87 13.25
C LYS A 263 23.83 -6.75 13.42
N GLN A 264 22.54 -7.10 13.40
CA GLN A 264 21.49 -6.14 13.69
C GLN A 264 21.77 -5.55 15.08
N PRO A 265 21.78 -4.21 15.26
CA PRO A 265 21.94 -3.64 16.59
C PRO A 265 20.84 -4.21 17.49
N ARG A 266 21.20 -4.57 18.73
CA ARG A 266 20.23 -4.99 19.75
C ARG A 266 19.17 -3.87 19.85
N GLY A 267 17.94 -4.14 19.39
CA GLY A 267 16.80 -3.21 19.49
C GLY A 267 16.03 -2.91 18.20
N GLY A 268 16.56 -3.22 17.02
CA GLY A 268 15.88 -2.85 15.75
C GLY A 268 15.63 -1.34 15.63
N HIS A 269 14.67 -0.93 14.81
CA HIS A 269 14.14 0.45 14.83
C HIS A 269 13.44 0.71 16.16
N THR A 270 13.72 1.87 16.75
CA THR A 270 12.98 2.38 17.89
C THR A 270 11.57 2.85 17.48
N MET A 271 10.68 3.00 18.47
CA MET A 271 9.35 3.56 18.22
C MET A 271 9.43 5.00 17.67
N MET A 272 10.37 5.81 18.17
CA MET A 272 10.54 7.17 17.68
C MET A 272 11.02 7.19 16.22
N GLU A 273 11.99 6.36 15.85
CA GLU A 273 12.41 6.22 14.45
C GLU A 273 11.27 5.76 13.54
N THR A 274 10.38 4.90 14.05
CA THR A 274 9.17 4.45 13.34
C THR A 274 8.20 5.61 13.09
N VAL A 275 7.94 6.43 14.12
CA VAL A 275 7.09 7.63 14.02
C VAL A 275 7.71 8.65 13.07
N CYS A 276 9.00 8.98 13.24
CA CYS A 276 9.70 9.92 12.36
C CYS A 276 9.73 9.43 10.91
N SER A 277 9.96 8.13 10.68
CA SER A 277 9.96 7.55 9.33
C SER A 277 8.60 7.64 8.65
N SER A 278 7.50 7.35 9.36
CA SER A 278 6.15 7.46 8.80
C SER A 278 5.75 8.91 8.51
N LEU A 279 6.07 9.84 9.41
CA LEU A 279 5.87 11.28 9.19
C LEU A 279 6.68 11.82 8.02
N ALA A 280 7.97 11.45 7.92
CA ALA A 280 8.84 11.85 6.82
C ALA A 280 8.36 11.29 5.48
N SER A 281 7.90 10.04 5.46
CA SER A 281 7.32 9.41 4.28
C SER A 281 6.03 10.13 3.87
N GLY A 282 5.19 10.51 4.83
CA GLY A 282 4.03 11.35 4.59
C GLY A 282 4.43 12.69 3.97
N MET A 283 5.34 13.44 4.58
CA MET A 283 5.76 14.72 4.02
C MET A 283 6.33 14.59 2.60
N ALA A 284 7.11 13.54 2.32
CA ALA A 284 7.62 13.27 0.98
C ALA A 284 6.49 13.02 -0.05
N VAL A 285 5.48 12.22 0.31
CA VAL A 285 4.29 12.02 -0.54
C VAL A 285 3.56 13.33 -0.76
N LEU A 286 3.33 14.12 0.30
CA LEU A 286 2.64 15.41 0.19
C LEU A 286 3.34 16.35 -0.81
N CYS A 287 4.66 16.48 -0.73
CA CYS A 287 5.42 17.31 -1.67
C CYS A 287 5.28 16.82 -3.12
N LEU A 288 5.27 15.51 -3.36
CA LEU A 288 5.12 14.94 -4.70
C LEU A 288 3.69 15.11 -5.24
N LEU A 289 2.68 14.91 -4.40
CA LEU A 289 1.28 15.15 -4.76
C LEU A 289 1.05 16.62 -5.09
N ASP A 290 1.60 17.53 -4.29
CA ASP A 290 1.47 18.97 -4.53
C ASP A 290 2.20 19.40 -5.80
N PHE A 291 3.39 18.85 -6.06
CA PHE A 291 4.10 19.07 -7.32
C PHE A 291 3.25 18.66 -8.53
N VAL A 292 2.65 17.46 -8.50
CA VAL A 292 1.79 17.00 -9.61
C VAL A 292 0.53 17.86 -9.73
N ARG A 293 -0.10 18.23 -8.61
CA ARG A 293 -1.25 19.14 -8.59
C ARG A 293 -0.92 20.47 -9.29
N LEU A 294 0.22 21.08 -8.94
CA LEU A 294 0.68 22.33 -9.51
C LEU A 294 0.98 22.19 -11.00
N TRP A 295 1.61 21.09 -11.41
CA TRP A 295 1.87 20.78 -12.82
C TRP A 295 0.59 20.65 -13.65
N LEU A 296 -0.48 20.12 -13.04
CA LEU A 296 -1.81 20.04 -13.65
C LEU A 296 -2.60 21.35 -13.61
N GLY A 297 -2.09 22.39 -12.93
CA GLY A 297 -2.80 23.67 -12.77
C GLY A 297 -4.05 23.59 -11.88
N VAL A 298 -4.12 22.60 -10.98
CA VAL A 298 -5.30 22.40 -10.11
C VAL A 298 -5.15 23.24 -8.84
N GLU A 299 -6.07 24.16 -8.58
CA GLU A 299 -6.08 24.92 -7.31
C GLU A 299 -6.59 24.06 -6.14
N LEU A 300 -5.87 24.09 -5.01
CA LEU A 300 -6.23 23.32 -3.81
C LEU A 300 -7.41 23.94 -3.04
N PHE A 301 -7.49 25.28 -2.99
CA PHE A 301 -8.43 26.03 -2.14
C PHE A 301 -9.60 26.69 -2.88
N ALA A 302 -9.88 26.34 -4.13
CA ALA A 302 -11.04 26.93 -4.81
C ALA A 302 -12.36 26.42 -4.18
N PRO A 303 -13.43 27.24 -4.14
CA PRO A 303 -14.73 26.84 -3.59
C PRO A 303 -15.25 25.53 -4.22
N TYR A 304 -15.99 24.74 -3.44
CA TYR A 304 -16.69 23.53 -3.88
C TYR A 304 -17.89 23.85 -4.77
#